data_AF-A0A3D5D813-F1
#
_entry.id   AF-A0A3D5D813-F1
#
_cell.length_a   1.000
_cell.length_b   1.000
_cell.length_c   1.000
_cell.angle_alpha   90.00
_cell.angle_beta   90.00
_cell.angle_gamma   90.00
#
_symmetry.space_group_name_H-M   'P 1'
#
loop_
_entity.id
_entity.type
_entity.pdbx_description
1 polymer ?
#
loop_
_entity_poly.entity_id
_entity_poly.type
_entity_poly.pdbx_seq_one_letter_code
_entity_poly.pdbx_strand_id
1 'polypeptide(L)' 'SIEPWSGLRPCTPDGLPCIGPIPGLQNATVATGHNMLGLSLGPVTGKLVASQIIGQSSPSFDAPRLAAGRFH' A
#
# COMPACT_ATOMS: atom_id res chain seq x y z
N SER A 1 -13.38 -32.85 10.92
CA SER A 1 -13.24 -31.65 11.77
C SER A 1 -12.67 -30.55 10.90
N ILE A 2 -13.23 -29.34 10.92
CA ILE A 2 -12.71 -28.20 10.16
C ILE A 2 -11.86 -27.39 11.12
N GLU A 3 -10.63 -27.09 10.76
CA GLU A 3 -9.74 -26.29 11.61
C GLU A 3 -10.04 -24.79 11.41
N PRO A 4 -10.26 -24.01 12.48
CA PRO A 4 -10.52 -22.58 12.35
C PRO A 4 -9.25 -21.85 11.87
N TRP A 5 -9.40 -21.02 10.83
CA TRP A 5 -8.30 -20.19 10.32
C TRP A 5 -8.37 -18.77 10.89
N SER A 6 -7.19 -18.22 11.21
CA SER A 6 -7.05 -16.84 11.67
C SER A 6 -5.78 -16.20 11.09
N GLY A 7 -5.76 -14.87 11.03
CA GLY A 7 -4.63 -14.11 10.52
C GLY A 7 -4.71 -12.63 10.93
N LEU A 8 -3.55 -11.96 10.95
CA LEU A 8 -3.46 -10.54 11.28
C LEU A 8 -3.89 -9.67 10.10
N ARG A 9 -4.49 -8.52 10.39
CA ARG A 9 -4.78 -7.49 9.38
C ARG A 9 -3.75 -6.36 9.50
N PRO A 10 -3.06 -6.00 8.40
CA PRO A 10 -2.17 -4.85 8.40
C PRO A 10 -2.99 -3.57 8.41
N CYS A 11 -2.87 -2.80 9.49
CA CYS A 11 -3.61 -1.56 9.70
C CYS A 11 -2.67 -0.39 9.94
N THR A 12 -3.01 0.77 9.39
CA THR A 12 -2.35 2.06 9.66
C THR A 12 -3.16 2.88 10.67
N PRO A 13 -2.56 3.88 11.34
CA PRO A 13 -3.26 4.73 12.31
C PRO A 13 -4.48 5.48 11.76
N ASP A 14 -4.45 5.86 10.48
CA ASP A 14 -5.53 6.59 9.81
C ASP A 14 -6.49 5.67 9.03
N GLY A 15 -6.24 4.36 9.03
CA GLY A 15 -7.04 3.37 8.30
C GLY A 15 -6.87 3.42 6.77
N LEU A 16 -5.97 4.25 6.24
CA LEU A 16 -5.69 4.32 4.80
C LEU A 16 -4.48 3.46 4.42
N PRO A 17 -4.43 2.89 3.20
CA PRO A 17 -3.24 2.20 2.74
C PRO A 17 -1.97 3.07 2.79
N CYS A 18 -0.84 2.42 3.01
CA CYS A 18 0.50 3.02 2.95
C CYS A 18 1.19 2.49 1.70
N ILE A 19 1.27 3.35 0.67
CA ILE A 19 1.73 3.02 -0.68
C ILE A 19 2.71 4.09 -1.14
N GLY A 20 3.90 3.69 -1.59
CA GLY A 20 4.87 4.59 -2.22
C GLY A 20 6.32 4.36 -1.78
N PRO A 21 7.24 5.23 -2.21
CA PRO A 21 8.65 5.15 -1.83
C PRO A 21 8.83 5.25 -0.33
N ILE A 22 9.74 4.47 0.24
CA ILE A 22 10.09 4.58 1.66
C ILE A 22 11.05 5.76 1.85
N PRO A 23 10.72 6.75 2.71
CA PRO A 23 11.62 7.87 3.00
C PRO A 23 13.00 7.38 3.46
N GLY A 24 14.06 7.93 2.86
CA GLY A 24 15.45 7.55 3.17
C GLY A 24 15.99 6.32 2.43
N LEU A 25 15.17 5.63 1.64
CA LEU A 25 15.61 4.50 0.80
C LEU A 25 15.41 4.82 -0.70
N GLN A 26 16.43 4.53 -1.52
CA GLN A 26 16.42 4.92 -2.94
C GLN A 26 15.73 3.91 -3.86
N ASN A 27 15.61 2.65 -3.44
CA ASN A 27 15.18 1.53 -4.28
C ASN A 27 14.14 0.64 -3.57
N ALA A 28 13.38 1.22 -2.64
CA ALA A 28 12.37 0.51 -1.86
C ALA A 28 11.02 1.23 -1.91
N THR A 29 9.98 0.47 -2.22
CA THR A 29 8.58 0.89 -2.24
C THR A 29 7.79 -0.03 -1.32
N VAL A 30 6.86 0.54 -0.55
CA VAL A 30 5.92 -0.22 0.28
C VAL A 30 4.51 -0.15 -0.30
N ALA A 31 3.74 -1.21 -0.09
CA ALA A 31 2.29 -1.25 -0.33
C ALA A 31 1.64 -2.14 0.74
N THR A 32 1.09 -1.52 1.78
CA THR A 32 0.52 -2.20 2.95
C THR A 32 -0.67 -1.42 3.52
N GLY A 33 -1.25 -1.90 4.62
CA GLY A 33 -2.27 -1.16 5.37
C GLY A 33 -3.68 -1.24 4.78
N HIS A 34 -3.96 -2.21 3.91
CA HIS A 34 -5.28 -2.37 3.28
C HIS A 34 -6.37 -2.92 4.20
N ASN A 35 -6.09 -3.16 5.48
CA ASN A 35 -7.04 -3.67 6.46
C ASN A 35 -7.76 -4.93 5.95
N MET A 36 -9.10 -4.93 5.98
CA MET A 36 -9.96 -6.01 5.46
C MET A 36 -10.14 -5.99 3.94
N LEU A 37 -9.65 -4.95 3.26
CA LEU A 37 -9.86 -4.71 1.84
C LEU A 37 -8.67 -5.16 0.97
N GLY A 38 -7.70 -5.89 1.54
CA GLY A 38 -6.49 -6.31 0.83
C GLY A 38 -6.77 -7.07 -0.46
N LEU A 39 -7.72 -7.99 -0.45
CA LEU A 39 -8.09 -8.76 -1.65
C LEU A 39 -8.73 -7.88 -2.72
N SER A 40 -9.64 -6.99 -2.32
CA SER A 40 -10.35 -6.10 -3.24
C SER A 40 -9.45 -5.01 -3.84
N LEU A 41 -8.53 -4.46 -3.05
CA LEU A 41 -7.66 -3.35 -3.44
C LEU A 41 -6.28 -3.79 -3.95
N GLY A 42 -5.93 -5.07 -3.82
CA GLY A 42 -4.67 -5.64 -4.29
C GLY A 42 -4.40 -5.35 -5.77
N PRO A 43 -5.33 -5.65 -6.70
CA PRO A 43 -5.11 -5.43 -8.14
C PRO A 43 -4.82 -3.97 -8.51
N VAL A 44 -5.60 -3.02 -7.99
CA VAL A 44 -5.39 -1.59 -8.26
C VAL A 44 -4.08 -1.09 -7.63
N THR A 45 -3.76 -1.56 -6.42
CA THR A 45 -2.50 -1.23 -5.75
C THR A 45 -1.29 -1.76 -6.53
N GLY A 46 -1.36 -2.99 -7.03
CA GLY A 46 -0.30 -3.58 -7.85
C GLY A 46 -0.06 -2.79 -9.13
N LYS A 47 -1.13 -2.40 -9.84
CA LYS A 47 -1.04 -1.54 -11.02
C LYS A 47 -0.38 -0.20 -10.71
N LEU A 48 -0.76 0.42 -9.58
CA LEU A 48 -0.13 1.65 -9.10
C LEU A 48 1.36 1.42 -8.85
N VAL A 49 1.74 0.50 -7.96
CA VAL A 49 3.17 0.25 -7.65
C VAL A 49 4.00 -0.06 -8.90
N ALA A 50 3.47 -0.87 -9.82
CA ALA A 50 4.16 -1.19 -11.08
C ALA A 50 4.42 0.05 -11.93
N SER A 51 3.41 0.90 -12.16
CA SER A 51 3.58 2.16 -12.89
C SER A 51 4.64 3.07 -12.26
N GLN A 52 4.75 3.08 -10.93
CA GLN A 52 5.74 3.89 -10.22
C GLN A 52 7.16 3.41 -10.50
N ILE A 53 7.37 2.10 -10.39
CA ILE A 53 8.68 1.47 -10.51
C ILE A 53 9.22 1.64 -11.94
N ILE A 54 8.35 1.58 -12.95
CA ILE A 54 8.74 1.73 -14.36
C ILE A 54 8.78 3.19 -14.84
N GLY A 55 8.57 4.17 -13.94
CA GLY A 55 8.67 5.60 -14.26
C GLY A 55 7.50 6.17 -15.07
N GLN A 56 6.32 5.55 -15.02
CA GLN A 56 5.10 6.09 -15.62
C GLN A 56 4.43 7.08 -14.67
N SER A 57 4.41 8.36 -15.02
CA SER A 57 3.63 9.38 -14.31
C SER A 57 2.13 9.07 -14.45
N SER A 58 1.48 8.66 -13.36
CA SER A 58 0.02 8.50 -13.30
C SER A 58 -0.61 9.58 -12.42
N PRO A 59 -1.73 10.21 -12.81
CA PRO A 59 -2.41 11.22 -11.99
C PRO A 59 -2.93 10.69 -10.65
N SER A 60 -3.05 9.36 -10.48
CA SER A 60 -3.39 8.72 -9.20
C SER A 60 -2.24 8.70 -8.17
N PHE A 61 -1.02 9.09 -8.55
CA PHE A 61 0.14 9.15 -7.66
C PHE A 61 0.23 10.41 -6.82
N ASP A 62 -0.55 11.43 -7.15
CA ASP A 62 -0.63 12.64 -6.33
C ASP A 62 -1.63 12.41 -5.19
N ALA A 63 -1.38 11.35 -4.42
CA ALA A 63 -2.17 10.94 -3.27
C ALA A 63 -1.33 11.05 -1.99
N PRO A 64 -1.07 12.28 -1.47
CA PRO A 64 -0.33 12.48 -0.22
C PRO A 64 -0.86 11.66 0.96
N ARG A 65 -2.16 11.37 0.96
CA ARG A 65 -2.82 10.55 2.00
C ARG A 65 -2.41 9.07 1.96
N LEU A 66 -1.82 8.58 0.88
CA LEU A 66 -1.33 7.21 0.77
C LEU A 66 0.19 7.12 1.01
N ALA A 67 0.90 8.25 1.02
CA ALA A 67 2.35 8.28 1.11
C ALA A 67 2.88 7.53 2.35
N ALA A 68 4.02 6.86 2.18
CA ALA A 68 4.63 6.09 3.26
C ALA A 68 5.21 6.97 4.37
N GLY A 69 5.73 8.15 4.00
CA GLY A 69 6.21 9.17 4.93
C GLY A 69 5.13 10.14 5.38
N ARG A 70 3.89 9.70 5.63
CA ARG A 70 2.83 10.60 6.11
C ARG A 70 2.66 10.60 7.63
N PHE A 71 3.24 9.61 8.31
CA PHE A 71 3.25 9.51 9.77
C PHE A 71 4.61 10.00 10.26
N HIS A 72 4.66 11.24 10.72
CA HIS A 72 5.84 11.92 11.25
C HIS A 72 5.49 12.53 12.60
#